data_AF-A0AA36HVF4-F1
#
_entry.id   AF-A0AA36HVF4-F1
#
_cell.length_a   1.000
_cell.length_b   1.000
_cell.length_c   1.000
_cell.angle_alpha   90.00
_cell.angle_beta   90.00
_cell.angle_gamma   90.00
#
_symmetry.space_group_name_H-M   'P 1'
#
loop_
_entity.id
_entity.type
_entity.pdbx_description
1 polymer ?
#
loop_
_entity_poly.entity_id
_entity_poly.type
_entity_poly.pdbx_seq_one_letter_code
_entity_poly.pdbx_strand_id
1 'polypeptide(L)'
;MEELRCEHALKVAEVEQAKTAQIDEMKRSSMEEIEQLRSALAAARWQADVYVREHQDAVREICLRQRENARLGKRHAEARQEALELAVRLEQLRAVEAGAPAREAELQAVRQRYILLQQTAAEWREALLRKSGDCEVWRRRAELKGVPMHREDMELQAEIQSVTSSSPSYGHAFRSGMKMEAVGRASYLPSPVQSRSPVLSRSGRHPWPELSSIRTPLQSPHRHSNPTRGRALDRAGWQPSLASQRSPSPHPAGEFVNVVLKAAKLRAEANLKAGVMAKHRERALLEAENEVEMLAFLLEEGDSSEAEVLLEMEAQAQESASPAIAAHLRAQITELQGRRQRSVSPPELTA
;
A
#
# COMPACT_ATOMS: atom_id res chain seq x y z
N MET A 1 41.48 79.00 -31.98
CA MET A 1 41.88 78.01 -30.96
C MET A 1 40.86 77.90 -29.82
N GLU A 2 40.30 79.01 -29.34
CA GLU A 2 39.27 78.97 -28.30
C GLU A 2 37.95 78.35 -28.79
N GLU A 3 37.49 78.69 -30.00
CA GLU A 3 36.29 78.10 -30.61
C GLU A 3 36.35 76.58 -30.68
N LEU A 4 37.47 76.00 -31.17
CA LEU A 4 37.68 74.55 -31.22
C LEU A 4 37.67 73.89 -29.83
N ARG A 5 38.14 74.59 -28.79
CA ARG A 5 38.09 74.07 -27.41
C ARG A 5 36.67 74.08 -26.87
N CYS A 6 35.90 75.13 -27.16
CA CYS A 6 34.48 75.19 -26.81
C CYS A 6 33.68 74.09 -27.52
N GLU A 7 33.89 73.90 -28.83
CA GLU A 7 33.25 72.81 -29.59
C GLU A 7 33.61 71.43 -29.04
N HIS A 8 34.89 71.20 -28.73
CA HIS A 8 35.32 69.94 -28.13
C HIS A 8 34.67 69.71 -26.76
N ALA A 9 34.60 70.74 -25.91
CA ALA A 9 33.95 70.64 -24.61
C ALA A 9 32.45 70.32 -24.73
N LEU A 10 31.74 70.94 -25.68
CA LEU A 10 30.34 70.63 -25.96
C LEU A 10 30.16 69.18 -26.42
N LYS A 11 30.99 68.70 -27.36
CA LYS A 11 30.94 67.30 -27.83
C LYS A 11 31.23 66.29 -26.72
N VAL A 12 32.17 66.60 -25.83
CA VAL A 12 32.45 65.75 -24.66
C VAL A 12 31.24 65.71 -23.73
N ALA A 13 30.63 66.86 -23.43
CA ALA A 13 29.44 66.93 -22.60
C ALA A 13 28.25 66.17 -23.20
N GLU A 14 28.03 66.26 -24.51
CA GLU A 14 26.99 65.51 -25.23
C GLU A 14 27.23 63.99 -25.13
N VAL A 15 28.47 63.54 -25.33
CA VAL A 15 28.83 62.11 -25.22
C VAL A 15 28.68 61.61 -23.79
N GLU A 16 29.06 62.40 -22.79
CA GLU A 16 28.88 62.07 -21.38
C GLU A 16 27.39 62.00 -21.02
N GLN A 17 26.57 62.95 -21.47
CA GLN A 17 25.12 62.95 -21.27
C GLN A 17 24.44 61.75 -21.95
N ALA A 18 24.85 61.39 -23.16
CA ALA A 18 24.34 60.21 -23.85
C ALA A 18 24.69 58.91 -23.09
N LYS A 19 25.91 58.82 -22.54
CA LYS A 19 26.34 57.67 -21.72
C LYS A 19 25.59 57.59 -20.40
N THR A 20 25.38 58.72 -19.70
CA THR A 20 24.60 58.71 -18.45
C THR A 20 23.15 58.31 -18.72
N ALA A 21 22.53 58.84 -19.78
CA ALA A 21 21.19 58.45 -20.20
C ALA A 21 21.09 56.96 -20.54
N GLN A 22 22.08 56.39 -21.24
CA GLN A 22 22.12 54.97 -21.55
C GLN A 22 22.27 54.11 -20.28
N ILE A 23 23.12 54.52 -19.34
CA ILE A 23 23.29 53.83 -18.05
C ILE A 23 21.99 53.86 -17.25
N ASP A 24 21.31 55.00 -17.21
CA ASP A 24 20.06 55.15 -16.47
C ASP A 24 18.90 54.36 -17.12
N GLU A 25 18.88 54.27 -18.45
CA GLU A 25 17.96 53.39 -19.18
C GLU A 25 18.19 51.91 -18.83
N MET A 26 19.44 51.43 -18.90
CA MET A 26 19.78 50.05 -18.54
C MET A 26 19.48 49.75 -17.06
N LYS A 27 19.67 50.72 -16.16
CA LYS A 27 19.29 50.57 -14.75
C LYS A 27 17.79 50.46 -14.60
N ARG A 28 17.01 51.26 -15.32
CA ARG A 28 15.55 51.21 -15.27
C ARG A 28 15.03 49.87 -15.80
N SER A 29 15.50 49.42 -16.96
CA SER A 29 15.11 48.12 -17.51
C SER A 29 15.51 46.97 -16.58
N SER A 30 16.70 47.01 -15.98
CA SER A 30 17.14 46.01 -15.01
C SER A 30 16.29 46.01 -13.74
N MET A 31 15.89 47.18 -13.24
CA MET A 31 14.98 47.26 -12.09
C MET A 31 13.60 46.67 -12.41
N GLU A 32 13.06 46.96 -13.59
CA GLU A 32 11.78 46.41 -14.05
C GLU A 32 11.84 44.88 -14.20
N GLU A 33 12.91 44.33 -14.80
CA GLU A 33 13.12 42.88 -14.90
C GLU A 33 13.22 42.22 -13.51
N ILE A 34 13.95 42.84 -12.57
CA ILE A 34 14.06 42.33 -11.20
C ILE A 34 12.69 42.32 -10.52
N GLU A 35 11.87 43.35 -10.71
CA GLU A 35 10.52 43.42 -10.14
C GLU A 35 9.58 42.38 -10.78
N GLN A 36 9.65 42.20 -12.10
CA GLN A 36 8.93 41.15 -12.82
C GLN A 36 9.32 39.75 -12.33
N LEU A 37 10.62 39.47 -12.16
CA LEU A 37 11.08 38.18 -11.64
C LEU A 37 10.65 37.95 -10.18
N ARG A 38 10.67 39.00 -9.35
CA ARG A 38 10.20 38.92 -7.95
C ARG A 38 8.70 38.65 -7.87
N SER A 39 7.89 39.32 -8.68
CA SER A 39 6.45 39.08 -8.74
C SER A 39 6.12 37.68 -9.28
N ALA A 40 6.81 37.23 -10.33
CA ALA A 40 6.68 35.86 -10.85
C ALA A 40 7.04 34.80 -9.81
N LEU A 41 8.13 35.02 -9.05
CA LEU A 41 8.52 34.13 -7.96
C LEU A 41 7.47 34.08 -6.84
N ALA A 42 6.89 35.23 -6.48
CA ALA A 42 5.84 35.31 -5.48
C ALA A 42 4.56 34.58 -5.93
N ALA A 43 4.16 34.75 -7.19
CA ALA A 43 3.02 34.05 -7.79
C ALA A 43 3.25 32.52 -7.82
N ALA A 44 4.44 32.08 -8.23
CA ALA A 44 4.79 30.65 -8.26
C ALA A 44 4.77 30.03 -6.85
N ARG A 45 5.26 30.75 -5.82
CA ARG A 45 5.19 30.30 -4.42
C ARG A 45 3.75 30.16 -3.94
N TRP A 46 2.91 31.15 -4.21
CA TRP A 46 1.50 31.09 -3.86
C TRP A 46 0.80 29.91 -4.54
N GLN A 47 1.08 29.67 -5.83
CA GLN A 47 0.51 28.54 -6.55
C GLN A 47 0.96 27.18 -5.97
N ALA A 48 2.21 27.07 -5.54
CA ALA A 48 2.70 25.88 -4.86
C ALA A 48 1.98 25.65 -3.52
N ASP A 49 1.76 26.70 -2.73
CA ASP A 49 1.03 26.61 -1.45
C ASP A 49 -0.44 26.20 -1.66
N VAL A 50 -1.10 26.74 -2.69
CA VAL A 50 -2.47 26.33 -3.06
C VAL A 50 -2.51 24.85 -3.42
N TYR A 51 -1.60 24.40 -4.28
CA TYR A 51 -1.53 23.00 -4.69
C TYR A 51 -1.32 22.05 -3.50
N VAL A 52 -0.45 22.41 -2.55
CA VAL A 52 -0.23 21.61 -1.34
C VAL A 52 -1.50 21.49 -0.51
N ARG A 53 -2.26 22.58 -0.33
CA ARG A 53 -3.53 22.55 0.42
C ARG A 53 -4.58 21.70 -0.29
N GLU A 54 -4.76 21.89 -1.59
CA GLU A 54 -5.71 21.09 -2.39
C GLU A 54 -5.35 19.61 -2.37
N HIS A 55 -4.06 19.28 -2.45
CA HIS A 55 -3.59 17.90 -2.34
C HIS A 55 -3.92 17.30 -0.97
N GLN A 56 -3.70 18.05 0.12
CA GLN A 56 -4.06 17.61 1.47
C GLN A 56 -5.57 17.42 1.63
N ASP A 57 -6.39 18.30 1.07
CA ASP A 57 -7.85 18.16 1.07
C ASP A 57 -8.31 16.91 0.30
N ALA A 58 -7.73 16.67 -0.88
CA ALA A 58 -8.01 15.46 -1.66
C ALA A 58 -7.64 14.19 -0.89
N VAL A 59 -6.49 14.16 -0.22
CA VAL A 59 -6.08 13.03 0.64
C VAL A 59 -7.07 12.83 1.78
N ARG A 60 -7.49 13.89 2.48
CA ARG A 60 -8.51 13.83 3.54
C ARG A 60 -9.82 13.25 3.02
N GLU A 61 -10.30 13.70 1.87
CA GLU A 61 -11.54 13.21 1.26
C GLU A 61 -11.45 11.72 0.93
N ILE A 62 -10.35 11.28 0.30
CA ILE A 62 -10.12 9.87 -0.03
C ILE A 62 -10.16 9.00 1.24
N CYS A 63 -9.51 9.43 2.32
CA CYS A 63 -9.52 8.72 3.59
C CYS A 63 -10.94 8.60 4.18
N LEU A 64 -11.75 9.66 4.11
CA LEU A 64 -13.14 9.61 4.56
C LEU A 64 -13.97 8.62 3.73
N ARG A 65 -13.81 8.63 2.40
CA ARG A 65 -14.50 7.70 1.49
C ARG A 65 -14.11 6.25 1.73
N GLN A 66 -12.83 5.98 1.97
CA GLN A 66 -12.35 4.62 2.29
C GLN A 66 -12.98 4.09 3.58
N ARG A 67 -13.08 4.93 4.61
CA ARG A 67 -13.75 4.58 5.88
C ARG A 67 -15.23 4.32 5.71
N GLU A 68 -15.92 5.17 4.95
CA GLU A 68 -17.33 4.98 4.65
C GLU A 68 -17.56 3.68 3.87
N ASN A 69 -16.74 3.40 2.86
CA ASN A 69 -16.79 2.15 2.10
C ASN A 69 -16.55 0.92 2.99
N ALA A 70 -15.61 0.98 3.94
CA ALA A 70 -15.39 -0.08 4.90
C ALA A 70 -16.62 -0.31 5.80
N ARG A 71 -17.24 0.77 6.30
CA ARG A 71 -18.48 0.69 7.09
C ARG A 71 -19.65 0.11 6.30
N LEU A 72 -19.83 0.53 5.04
CA LEU A 72 -20.85 -0.02 4.15
C LEU A 72 -20.59 -1.50 3.85
N GLY A 73 -19.34 -1.88 3.63
CA GLY A 73 -18.94 -3.29 3.43
C GLY A 73 -19.31 -4.16 4.62
N LYS A 74 -19.08 -3.68 5.86
CA LYS A 74 -19.48 -4.36 7.08
C LYS A 74 -21.01 -4.52 7.18
N ARG A 75 -21.77 -3.44 7.00
CA ARG A 75 -23.25 -3.50 7.02
C ARG A 75 -23.82 -4.45 5.96
N HIS A 76 -23.22 -4.46 4.77
CA HIS A 76 -23.62 -5.39 3.72
C HIS A 76 -23.33 -6.85 4.09
N ALA A 77 -22.19 -7.13 4.73
CA ALA A 77 -21.87 -8.47 5.22
C ALA A 77 -22.86 -8.93 6.31
N GLU A 78 -23.21 -8.05 7.26
CA GLU A 78 -24.21 -8.30 8.29
C GLU A 78 -25.59 -8.59 7.68
N ALA A 79 -26.07 -7.72 6.79
CA ALA A 79 -27.34 -7.93 6.09
C ALA A 79 -27.38 -9.23 5.28
N ARG A 80 -26.25 -9.61 4.66
CA ARG A 80 -26.13 -10.88 3.94
C ARG A 80 -26.20 -12.08 4.89
N GLN A 81 -25.60 -11.98 6.07
CA GLN A 81 -25.69 -13.03 7.09
C GLN A 81 -27.13 -13.17 7.60
N GLU A 82 -27.81 -12.07 7.93
CA GLU A 82 -29.22 -12.08 8.35
C GLU A 82 -30.12 -12.72 7.29
N ALA A 83 -29.92 -12.36 6.01
CA ALA A 83 -30.68 -12.95 4.91
C ALA A 83 -30.47 -14.47 4.80
N LEU A 84 -29.24 -14.96 5.00
CA LEU A 84 -28.95 -16.39 5.02
C LEU A 84 -29.60 -17.10 6.22
N GLU A 85 -29.56 -16.50 7.40
CA GLU A 85 -30.20 -17.04 8.61
C GLU A 85 -31.73 -17.13 8.44
N LEU A 86 -32.36 -16.10 7.87
CA LEU A 86 -33.79 -16.10 7.56
C LEU A 86 -34.14 -17.15 6.50
N ALA A 87 -33.33 -17.30 5.45
CA ALA A 87 -33.53 -18.32 4.43
C ALA A 87 -33.48 -19.74 5.03
N VAL A 88 -32.53 -20.00 5.94
CA VAL A 88 -32.44 -21.28 6.67
C VAL A 88 -33.68 -21.51 7.54
N ARG A 89 -34.14 -20.49 8.28
CA ARG A 89 -35.36 -20.60 9.10
C ARG A 89 -36.61 -20.86 8.27
N LEU A 90 -36.76 -20.21 7.12
CA LEU A 90 -37.87 -20.45 6.20
C LEU A 90 -37.86 -21.88 5.66
N GLU A 91 -36.69 -22.42 5.34
CA GLU A 91 -36.56 -23.81 4.88
C GLU A 91 -36.93 -24.80 5.99
N GLN A 92 -36.51 -24.54 7.23
CA GLN A 92 -36.91 -25.34 8.40
C GLN A 92 -38.43 -25.32 8.61
N LEU A 93 -39.08 -24.15 8.51
CA LEU A 93 -40.53 -24.03 8.64
C LEU A 93 -41.26 -24.76 7.51
N ARG A 94 -40.80 -24.63 6.27
CA ARG A 94 -41.36 -25.38 5.12
C ARG A 94 -41.23 -26.89 5.30
N ALA A 95 -40.10 -27.38 5.80
CA ALA A 95 -39.91 -28.80 6.08
C ALA A 95 -40.88 -29.31 7.16
N VAL A 96 -41.19 -28.50 8.17
CA VAL A 96 -42.19 -28.81 9.20
C VAL A 96 -43.61 -28.80 8.62
N GLU A 97 -43.97 -27.77 7.85
CA GLU A 97 -45.31 -27.60 7.28
C GLU A 97 -45.67 -28.66 6.22
N ALA A 98 -44.69 -29.06 5.40
CA ALA A 98 -44.96 -29.99 4.31
C ALA A 98 -45.32 -31.40 4.79
N GLY A 99 -45.03 -31.77 6.04
CA GLY A 99 -45.17 -33.15 6.55
C GLY A 99 -44.42 -34.20 5.71
N ALA A 100 -43.63 -33.75 4.73
CA ALA A 100 -42.94 -34.55 3.74
C ALA A 100 -41.63 -35.03 4.35
N PRO A 101 -41.19 -36.27 4.06
CA PRO A 101 -39.91 -36.74 4.56
C PRO A 101 -38.82 -35.77 4.14
N ALA A 102 -38.11 -35.20 5.12
CA ALA A 102 -37.17 -34.07 5.02
C ALA A 102 -36.24 -34.06 3.79
N ARG A 103 -35.99 -35.23 3.20
CA ARG A 103 -35.18 -35.43 1.99
C ARG A 103 -35.70 -34.76 0.72
N GLU A 104 -37.02 -34.65 0.49
CA GLU A 104 -37.52 -34.02 -0.76
C GLU A 104 -37.41 -32.49 -0.72
N ALA A 105 -37.69 -31.88 0.43
CA ALA A 105 -37.47 -30.44 0.64
C ALA A 105 -35.98 -30.08 0.52
N GLU A 106 -35.10 -30.85 1.18
CA GLU A 106 -33.64 -30.69 1.04
C GLU A 106 -33.19 -30.77 -0.43
N LEU A 107 -33.74 -31.71 -1.20
CA LEU A 107 -33.35 -31.87 -2.61
C LEU A 107 -33.83 -30.70 -3.47
N GLN A 108 -35.00 -30.11 -3.19
CA GLN A 108 -35.46 -28.88 -3.85
C GLN A 108 -34.61 -27.67 -3.44
N ALA A 109 -34.27 -27.51 -2.16
CA ALA A 109 -33.39 -26.45 -1.68
C ALA A 109 -32.01 -26.51 -2.33
N VAL A 110 -31.44 -27.71 -2.47
CA VAL A 110 -30.16 -27.93 -3.17
C VAL A 110 -30.27 -27.55 -4.64
N ARG A 111 -31.36 -27.89 -5.32
CA ARG A 111 -31.59 -27.49 -6.73
C ARG A 111 -31.67 -25.96 -6.88
N GLN A 112 -32.41 -25.28 -6.00
CA GLN A 112 -32.51 -23.82 -6.00
C GLN A 112 -31.15 -23.17 -5.73
N ARG A 113 -30.39 -23.68 -4.75
CA ARG A 113 -29.04 -23.21 -4.43
C ARG A 113 -28.07 -23.40 -5.61
N TYR A 114 -28.18 -24.51 -6.32
CA TYR A 114 -27.39 -24.77 -7.53
C TYR A 114 -27.70 -23.78 -8.65
N ILE A 115 -28.98 -23.50 -8.91
CA ILE A 115 -29.41 -22.51 -9.91
C ILE A 115 -28.88 -21.12 -9.56
N LEU A 116 -28.99 -20.71 -8.29
CA LEU A 116 -28.48 -19.42 -7.82
C LEU A 116 -26.95 -19.33 -8.01
N LEU A 117 -26.21 -20.36 -7.61
CA LEU A 117 -24.76 -20.42 -7.81
C LEU A 117 -24.36 -20.34 -9.28
N GLN A 118 -25.12 -20.97 -10.19
CA GLN A 118 -24.89 -20.87 -11.62
C GLN A 118 -25.13 -19.45 -12.14
N GLN A 119 -26.20 -18.78 -11.71
CA GLN A 119 -26.51 -17.39 -12.08
C GLN A 119 -25.41 -16.45 -11.59
N THR A 120 -25.05 -16.52 -10.31
CA THR A 120 -23.97 -15.70 -9.75
C THR A 120 -22.65 -15.95 -10.48
N ALA A 121 -22.30 -17.21 -10.79
CA ALA A 121 -21.11 -17.52 -11.56
C ALA A 121 -21.15 -16.91 -12.99
N ALA A 122 -22.32 -16.86 -13.63
CA ALA A 122 -22.49 -16.20 -14.92
C ALA A 122 -22.28 -14.68 -14.81
N GLU A 123 -22.88 -14.02 -13.81
CA GLU A 123 -22.70 -12.59 -13.54
C GLU A 123 -21.24 -12.22 -13.28
N TRP A 124 -20.51 -13.03 -12.50
CA TRP A 124 -19.07 -12.83 -12.27
C TRP A 124 -18.25 -12.95 -13.55
N ARG A 125 -18.57 -13.92 -14.42
CA ARG A 125 -17.91 -14.05 -15.72
C ARG A 125 -18.16 -12.81 -16.60
N GLU A 126 -19.39 -12.32 -16.66
CA GLU A 126 -19.71 -11.09 -17.41
C GLU A 126 -19.01 -9.85 -16.84
N ALA A 127 -18.94 -9.72 -15.52
CA ALA A 127 -18.25 -8.62 -14.86
C ALA A 127 -16.74 -8.64 -15.15
N LEU A 128 -16.12 -9.83 -15.09
CA LEU A 128 -14.72 -10.02 -15.45
C LEU A 128 -14.46 -9.70 -16.93
N LEU A 129 -15.36 -10.12 -17.83
CA LEU A 129 -15.27 -9.76 -19.25
C LEU A 129 -15.35 -8.25 -19.46
N ARG A 130 -16.30 -7.56 -18.83
CA ARG A 130 -16.40 -6.09 -18.87
C ARG A 130 -15.12 -5.42 -18.37
N LYS A 131 -14.58 -5.87 -17.22
CA LYS A 131 -13.34 -5.32 -16.65
C LYS A 131 -12.12 -5.60 -17.53
N SER A 132 -12.04 -6.76 -18.16
CA SER A 132 -10.97 -7.05 -19.11
C SER A 132 -11.00 -6.08 -20.31
N GLY A 133 -12.20 -5.74 -20.81
CA GLY A 133 -12.39 -4.71 -21.83
C GLY A 133 -11.99 -3.31 -21.37
N ASP A 134 -12.38 -2.91 -20.15
CA ASP A 134 -11.93 -1.64 -19.55
C ASP A 134 -10.40 -1.57 -19.50
N CYS A 135 -9.74 -2.64 -19.04
CA CYS A 135 -8.28 -2.72 -18.97
C CYS A 135 -7.62 -2.66 -20.35
N GLU A 136 -8.20 -3.26 -21.38
CA GLU A 136 -7.69 -3.12 -22.76
C GLU A 136 -7.81 -1.69 -23.27
N VAL A 137 -8.94 -1.03 -23.06
CA VAL A 137 -9.12 0.38 -23.43
C VAL A 137 -8.10 1.26 -22.71
N TRP A 138 -7.87 1.00 -21.43
CA TRP A 138 -6.90 1.75 -20.64
C TRP A 138 -5.47 1.54 -21.14
N ARG A 139 -5.10 0.31 -21.50
CA ARG A 139 -3.81 -0.01 -22.14
C ARG A 139 -3.62 0.71 -23.46
N ARG A 140 -4.62 0.69 -24.35
CA ARG A 140 -4.56 1.45 -25.63
C ARG A 140 -4.39 2.95 -25.39
N ARG A 141 -5.06 3.53 -24.39
CA ARG A 141 -4.87 4.96 -24.04
C ARG A 141 -3.47 5.24 -23.50
N ALA A 142 -2.89 4.34 -22.71
CA ALA A 142 -1.54 4.47 -22.19
C ALA A 142 -0.49 4.40 -23.31
N GLU A 143 -0.67 3.47 -24.27
CA GLU A 143 0.16 3.36 -25.47
C GLU A 143 0.13 4.65 -26.30
N LEU A 144 -1.06 5.22 -26.53
CA LEU A 144 -1.20 6.50 -27.25
C LEU A 144 -0.52 7.68 -26.52
N LYS A 145 -0.36 7.60 -25.19
CA LYS A 145 0.35 8.61 -24.39
C LYS A 145 1.85 8.36 -24.31
N GLY A 146 2.37 7.33 -24.99
CA GLY A 146 3.79 7.00 -24.97
C GLY A 146 4.28 6.50 -23.62
N VAL A 147 3.39 6.01 -22.75
CA VAL A 147 3.79 5.35 -21.51
C VAL A 147 4.31 3.97 -21.89
N PRO A 148 5.61 3.67 -21.73
CA PRO A 148 6.15 2.37 -22.10
C PRO A 148 5.54 1.31 -21.20
N MET A 149 4.78 0.38 -21.78
CA MET A 149 4.35 -0.83 -21.09
C MET A 149 5.59 -1.59 -20.66
N HIS A 150 5.73 -1.83 -19.35
CA HIS A 150 6.89 -2.52 -18.83
C HIS A 150 6.85 -3.97 -19.34
N ARG A 151 7.97 -4.48 -19.87
CA ARG A 151 8.07 -5.81 -20.48
C ARG A 151 7.58 -6.94 -19.56
N GLU A 152 7.73 -6.75 -18.24
CA GLU A 152 7.26 -7.67 -17.21
C GLU A 152 5.72 -7.86 -17.25
N ASP A 153 4.95 -6.82 -17.61
CA ASP A 153 3.48 -6.90 -17.70
C ASP A 153 3.03 -7.72 -18.91
N MET A 154 3.83 -7.75 -19.98
CA MET A 154 3.55 -8.57 -21.17
C MET A 154 3.80 -10.07 -20.90
N GLU A 155 4.82 -10.41 -20.12
CA GLU A 155 5.10 -11.79 -19.75
C GLU A 155 4.01 -12.36 -18.82
N LEU A 156 3.55 -11.56 -17.85
CA LEU A 156 2.42 -11.94 -16.99
C LEU A 156 1.14 -12.18 -17.79
N GLN A 157 0.88 -11.35 -18.81
CA GLN A 157 -0.29 -11.49 -19.65
C GLN A 157 -0.25 -12.75 -20.53
N ALA A 158 0.92 -13.11 -21.05
CA ALA A 158 1.11 -14.35 -21.82
C ALA A 158 0.89 -15.58 -20.92
N GLU A 159 1.35 -15.54 -19.67
CA GLU A 159 1.15 -16.62 -18.71
C GLU A 159 -0.34 -16.79 -18.36
N ILE A 160 -1.09 -15.70 -18.12
CA ILE A 160 -2.54 -15.74 -17.86
C ILE A 160 -3.32 -16.28 -19.07
N GLN A 161 -2.94 -15.89 -20.29
CA GLN A 161 -3.57 -16.39 -21.52
C GLN A 161 -3.31 -17.89 -21.72
N SER A 162 -2.14 -18.40 -21.32
CA SER A 162 -1.82 -19.83 -21.40
C SER A 162 -2.64 -20.68 -20.41
N VAL A 163 -2.92 -20.16 -19.22
CA VAL A 163 -3.71 -20.85 -18.17
C VAL A 163 -5.21 -20.85 -18.52
N THR A 164 -5.71 -19.81 -19.17
CA THR A 164 -7.13 -19.73 -19.55
C THR A 164 -7.47 -20.51 -20.82
N SER A 165 -6.52 -20.64 -21.75
CA SER A 165 -6.71 -21.43 -22.99
C SER A 165 -6.52 -22.95 -22.81
N SER A 166 -5.99 -23.39 -21.68
CA SER A 166 -5.79 -24.81 -21.35
C SER A 166 -6.88 -25.40 -20.44
N SER A 167 -8.06 -24.78 -20.36
CA SER A 167 -9.21 -25.39 -19.69
C SER A 167 -9.64 -26.64 -20.48
N PRO A 168 -9.54 -27.86 -19.90
CA PRO A 168 -9.91 -29.07 -20.62
C PRO A 168 -11.41 -29.02 -20.88
N SER A 169 -11.77 -28.99 -22.17
CA SER A 169 -13.14 -29.17 -22.64
C SER A 169 -13.66 -30.55 -22.20
N TYR A 170 -14.22 -30.62 -21.00
CA TYR A 170 -15.05 -31.74 -20.56
C TYR A 170 -16.43 -31.60 -21.20
N GLY A 171 -16.51 -31.85 -22.50
CA GLY A 171 -17.79 -31.74 -23.21
C GLY A 171 -17.69 -32.17 -24.66
N HIS A 172 -17.76 -33.48 -24.91
CA HIS A 172 -18.53 -34.12 -25.99
C HIS A 172 -18.00 -35.53 -26.29
N ALA A 173 -18.26 -36.49 -25.40
CA ALA A 173 -18.19 -37.91 -25.72
C ALA A 173 -19.18 -38.71 -24.86
N PHE A 174 -20.48 -38.44 -25.00
CA PHE A 174 -21.50 -39.33 -24.45
C PHE A 174 -22.69 -39.43 -25.41
N ARG A 175 -22.47 -40.16 -26.53
CA ARG A 175 -23.56 -40.71 -27.33
C ARG A 175 -23.07 -41.90 -28.15
N SER A 176 -23.01 -43.06 -27.54
CA SER A 176 -23.30 -44.33 -28.22
C SER A 176 -23.62 -45.38 -27.17
N GLY A 177 -24.78 -46.03 -27.33
CA GLY A 177 -25.43 -46.81 -26.29
C GLY A 177 -24.70 -48.09 -25.92
N MET A 178 -24.81 -48.48 -24.66
CA MET A 178 -24.73 -49.88 -24.27
C MET A 178 -25.80 -50.21 -23.25
N LYS A 179 -26.34 -51.40 -23.46
CA LYS A 179 -27.46 -52.04 -22.79
C LYS A 179 -27.25 -52.14 -21.28
N MET A 180 -28.36 -52.14 -20.57
CA MET A 180 -28.44 -52.60 -19.19
C MET A 180 -27.85 -54.01 -19.07
N GLU A 181 -26.95 -54.19 -18.13
CA GLU A 181 -26.84 -55.43 -17.37
C GLU A 181 -26.31 -55.09 -15.98
N ALA A 182 -27.04 -55.58 -14.98
CA ALA A 182 -26.87 -55.28 -13.57
C ALA A 182 -25.91 -56.29 -12.94
N VAL A 183 -24.72 -55.85 -12.49
CA VAL A 183 -23.93 -56.58 -11.47
C VAL A 183 -23.00 -55.61 -10.73
N GLY A 184 -23.03 -55.66 -9.39
CA GLY A 184 -21.81 -55.65 -8.58
C GLY A 184 -21.09 -54.32 -8.31
N ARG A 185 -21.48 -53.68 -7.22
CA ARG A 185 -20.61 -53.24 -6.10
C ARG A 185 -19.09 -53.17 -6.40
N ALA A 186 -18.56 -51.97 -6.63
CA ALA A 186 -17.17 -51.64 -6.29
C ALA A 186 -17.00 -50.12 -6.13
N SER A 187 -16.68 -49.71 -4.91
CA SER A 187 -16.30 -48.35 -4.54
C SER A 187 -14.92 -48.03 -5.13
N TYR A 188 -14.84 -47.10 -6.06
CA TYR A 188 -13.57 -46.49 -6.47
C TYR A 188 -13.65 -44.98 -6.20
N LEU A 189 -12.92 -44.55 -5.16
CA LEU A 189 -12.61 -43.16 -4.91
C LEU A 189 -11.59 -42.68 -5.97
N PRO A 190 -11.78 -41.50 -6.59
CA PRO A 190 -10.77 -40.95 -7.48
C PRO A 190 -9.61 -40.36 -6.68
N SER A 191 -8.39 -40.68 -7.13
CA SER A 191 -7.13 -40.17 -6.60
C SER A 191 -6.98 -38.67 -6.94
N PRO A 192 -6.46 -37.81 -6.02
CA PRO A 192 -6.27 -36.41 -6.31
C PRO A 192 -5.06 -36.17 -7.20
N VAL A 193 -5.30 -35.48 -8.31
CA VAL A 193 -4.29 -34.93 -9.23
C VAL A 193 -3.39 -33.95 -8.48
N GLN A 194 -2.08 -34.19 -8.51
CA GLN A 194 -1.06 -33.31 -7.95
C GLN A 194 -0.92 -32.07 -8.85
N SER A 195 -1.48 -30.94 -8.42
CA SER A 195 -1.17 -29.64 -9.00
C SER A 195 0.27 -29.25 -8.67
N ARG A 196 1.12 -29.19 -9.70
CA ARG A 196 2.44 -28.57 -9.63
C ARG A 196 2.28 -27.05 -9.63
N SER A 197 2.61 -26.40 -8.51
CA SER A 197 2.79 -24.94 -8.47
C SER A 197 4.22 -24.59 -8.93
N PRO A 198 4.42 -23.62 -9.83
CA PRO A 198 5.74 -23.10 -10.14
C PRO A 198 6.24 -22.21 -9.00
N VAL A 199 7.48 -22.44 -8.57
CA VAL A 199 8.19 -21.61 -7.60
C VAL A 199 8.78 -20.41 -8.34
N LEU A 200 8.18 -19.23 -8.17
CA LEU A 200 8.81 -17.97 -8.55
C LEU A 200 9.67 -17.47 -7.39
N SER A 201 10.98 -17.69 -7.51
CA SER A 201 11.99 -16.95 -6.74
C SER A 201 12.08 -15.53 -7.29
N ARG A 202 11.80 -14.50 -6.48
CA ARG A 202 12.16 -13.11 -6.80
C ARG A 202 12.95 -12.48 -5.66
N SER A 203 14.23 -12.82 -5.61
CA SER A 203 15.28 -11.93 -5.10
C SER A 203 15.74 -11.05 -6.26
N GLY A 204 15.45 -9.75 -6.22
CA GLY A 204 15.84 -8.82 -7.27
C GLY A 204 16.01 -7.42 -6.70
N ARG A 205 17.11 -7.19 -5.97
CA ARG A 205 17.61 -5.85 -5.73
C ARG A 205 18.07 -5.28 -7.07
N HIS A 206 17.46 -4.19 -7.53
CA HIS A 206 18.04 -3.38 -8.59
C HIS A 206 19.03 -2.36 -8.00
N PRO A 207 20.23 -2.21 -8.60
CA PRO A 207 21.17 -1.15 -8.28
C PRO A 207 20.89 0.09 -9.15
N TRP A 208 20.89 1.27 -8.53
CA TRP A 208 21.09 2.54 -9.23
C TRP A 208 22.59 2.73 -9.54
N PRO A 209 22.95 3.46 -10.62
CA PRO A 209 24.35 3.64 -10.99
C PRO A 209 25.01 4.71 -10.12
N GLU A 210 26.04 4.33 -9.36
CA GLU A 210 26.98 5.26 -8.72
C GLU A 210 28.05 5.73 -9.69
N LEU A 211 28.17 7.05 -9.84
CA LEU A 211 29.36 7.73 -10.32
C LEU A 211 30.41 7.75 -9.20
N SER A 212 31.35 6.80 -9.32
CA SER A 212 32.77 6.83 -8.94
C SER A 212 33.32 7.80 -7.88
N SER A 213 34.11 7.17 -7.00
CA SER A 213 35.45 7.57 -6.51
C SER A 213 35.56 8.54 -5.34
N ILE A 214 35.68 7.99 -4.11
CA ILE A 214 36.78 8.32 -3.18
C ILE A 214 37.21 7.04 -2.43
N ARG A 215 38.52 6.77 -2.45
CA ARG A 215 39.22 5.62 -1.83
C ARG A 215 39.27 5.72 -0.29
N THR A 216 39.14 4.58 0.38
CA THR A 216 39.70 4.34 1.74
C THR A 216 40.28 2.93 1.84
N PRO A 217 41.31 2.70 2.69
CA PRO A 217 42.16 1.52 2.60
C PRO A 217 41.71 0.35 3.50
N LEU A 218 41.85 -0.82 2.90
CA LEU A 218 42.24 -2.13 3.42
C LEU A 218 42.64 -2.21 4.91
N GLN A 219 41.88 -2.96 5.71
CA GLN A 219 42.40 -3.81 6.80
C GLN A 219 41.45 -5.02 7.01
N SER A 220 42.05 -6.18 7.19
CA SER A 220 41.49 -7.53 7.40
C SER A 220 42.47 -8.24 8.36
N PRO A 221 42.24 -9.46 8.87
CA PRO A 221 41.05 -10.06 9.49
C PRO A 221 41.39 -10.66 10.89
N HIS A 222 40.39 -11.07 11.68
CA HIS A 222 40.58 -12.10 12.70
C HIS A 222 39.62 -13.28 12.53
N ARG A 223 40.26 -14.43 12.26
CA ARG A 223 39.77 -15.81 12.40
C ARG A 223 39.35 -16.10 13.84
N HIS A 224 38.27 -16.87 14.02
CA HIS A 224 38.24 -17.96 14.98
C HIS A 224 37.46 -19.17 14.44
N SER A 225 38.20 -20.25 14.22
CA SER A 225 37.83 -21.67 14.27
C SER A 225 37.30 -22.02 15.68
N ASN A 226 36.49 -23.05 15.99
CA ASN A 226 36.40 -24.43 15.49
C ASN A 226 35.18 -25.16 16.17
N PRO A 227 34.98 -26.50 16.03
CA PRO A 227 33.68 -27.16 15.90
C PRO A 227 33.22 -27.95 17.14
N THR A 228 31.96 -28.42 17.12
CA THR A 228 31.60 -29.67 17.81
C THR A 228 30.54 -30.47 17.04
N ARG A 229 30.96 -31.67 16.61
CA ARG A 229 30.17 -32.82 16.16
C ARG A 229 29.24 -33.30 17.28
N GLY A 230 27.97 -33.54 16.97
CA GLY A 230 27.04 -34.32 17.80
C GLY A 230 26.14 -35.17 16.91
N ARG A 231 26.18 -36.48 17.12
CA ARG A 231 25.55 -37.53 16.31
C ARG A 231 24.02 -37.54 16.37
N ALA A 232 23.49 -38.03 15.26
CA ALA A 232 22.16 -38.57 15.01
C ALA A 232 21.49 -39.30 16.20
N LEU A 233 20.18 -39.06 16.34
CA LEU A 233 19.20 -40.07 16.70
C LEU A 233 18.03 -39.99 15.72
N ASP A 234 17.83 -41.10 15.01
CA ASP A 234 16.67 -41.38 14.19
C ASP A 234 15.39 -41.32 15.04
N ARG A 235 14.44 -40.48 14.62
CA ARG A 235 13.05 -40.61 15.04
C ARG A 235 12.15 -40.36 13.84
N ALA A 236 11.78 -41.46 13.19
CA ALA A 236 10.70 -41.50 12.23
C ALA A 236 9.40 -41.06 12.94
N GLY A 237 8.96 -39.84 12.63
CA GLY A 237 7.75 -39.25 13.18
C GLY A 237 7.24 -38.18 12.22
N TRP A 238 6.29 -38.56 11.37
CA TRP A 238 5.23 -37.72 10.82
C TRP A 238 5.61 -36.26 10.57
N GLN A 239 6.08 -35.94 9.36
CA GLN A 239 6.13 -34.56 8.89
C GLN A 239 4.69 -34.08 8.65
N PRO A 240 4.19 -33.07 9.40
CA PRO A 240 2.98 -32.37 9.02
C PRO A 240 3.30 -31.64 7.72
N SER A 241 2.44 -31.85 6.72
CA SER A 241 2.47 -31.14 5.45
C SER A 241 2.76 -29.67 5.66
N LEU A 242 3.76 -29.15 4.95
CA LEU A 242 4.07 -27.73 4.78
C LEU A 242 2.90 -27.04 4.04
N ALA A 243 1.73 -27.03 4.67
CA ALA A 243 0.62 -26.19 4.28
C ALA A 243 1.10 -24.76 4.47
N SER A 244 1.47 -24.13 3.35
CA SER A 244 1.43 -22.70 3.11
C SER A 244 1.43 -21.88 4.41
N GLN A 245 2.61 -21.66 4.99
CA GLN A 245 2.81 -20.56 5.93
C GLN A 245 2.49 -19.28 5.17
N ARG A 246 1.19 -18.92 5.13
CA ARG A 246 0.79 -17.55 4.86
C ARG A 246 1.51 -16.75 5.92
N SER A 247 2.44 -15.90 5.51
CA SER A 247 3.01 -14.90 6.40
C SER A 247 1.83 -14.29 7.16
N PRO A 248 1.78 -14.40 8.50
CA PRO A 248 0.66 -13.87 9.27
C PRO A 248 0.43 -12.44 8.78
N SER A 249 -0.80 -12.14 8.38
CA SER A 249 -1.16 -10.80 7.94
C SER A 249 -0.66 -9.83 9.00
N PRO A 250 0.11 -8.80 8.61
CA PRO A 250 0.74 -7.93 9.58
C PRO A 250 -0.35 -7.32 10.47
N HIS A 251 -0.20 -7.50 11.79
CA HIS A 251 -1.16 -7.05 12.76
C HIS A 251 -1.12 -5.52 12.81
N PRO A 252 -2.24 -4.78 12.72
CA PRO A 252 -2.25 -3.31 12.70
C PRO A 252 -1.49 -2.68 13.88
N ALA A 253 -1.67 -3.22 15.08
CA ALA A 253 -0.92 -2.81 16.27
C ALA A 253 0.60 -3.02 16.13
N GLY A 254 1.03 -4.13 15.53
CA GLY A 254 2.45 -4.42 15.30
C GLY A 254 3.08 -3.49 14.26
N GLU A 255 2.36 -3.18 13.17
CA GLU A 255 2.82 -2.19 12.18
C GLU A 255 3.00 -0.81 12.83
N PHE A 256 2.01 -0.37 13.62
CA PHE A 256 2.08 0.89 14.34
C PHE A 256 3.31 0.97 15.27
N VAL A 257 3.54 -0.06 16.10
CA VAL A 257 4.70 -0.11 17.01
C VAL A 257 6.02 -0.01 16.25
N ASN A 258 6.14 -0.69 15.11
CA ASN A 258 7.33 -0.65 14.28
C ASN A 258 7.61 0.76 13.73
N VAL A 259 6.57 1.46 13.28
CA VAL A 259 6.70 2.83 12.75
C VAL A 259 7.02 3.82 13.87
N VAL A 260 6.39 3.69 15.05
CA VAL A 260 6.72 4.51 16.22
C VAL A 260 8.17 4.30 16.65
N LEU A 261 8.64 3.04 16.69
CA LEU A 261 10.04 2.73 17.01
C LEU A 261 11.02 3.32 15.98
N LYS A 262 10.66 3.28 14.68
CA LYS A 262 11.43 3.90 13.60
C LYS A 262 11.51 5.43 13.78
N ALA A 263 10.39 6.10 14.06
CA ALA A 263 10.36 7.53 14.34
C ALA A 263 11.21 7.89 15.57
N ALA A 264 11.10 7.12 16.65
CA ALA A 264 11.89 7.30 17.87
C ALA A 264 13.40 7.20 17.61
N LYS A 265 13.82 6.20 16.82
CA LYS A 265 15.23 6.01 16.41
C LYS A 265 15.74 7.19 15.58
N LEU A 266 14.97 7.63 14.58
CA LEU A 266 15.32 8.79 13.75
C LEU A 266 15.45 10.07 14.59
N ARG A 267 14.57 10.27 15.58
CA ARG A 267 14.63 11.41 16.51
C ARG A 267 15.88 11.36 17.38
N ALA A 268 16.20 10.18 17.93
CA ALA A 268 17.41 9.99 18.73
C ALA A 268 18.68 10.23 17.90
N GLU A 269 18.72 9.76 16.64
CA GLU A 269 19.84 9.99 15.72
C GLU A 269 20.00 11.47 15.32
N ALA A 270 18.89 12.18 15.13
CA ALA A 270 18.90 13.60 14.81
C ALA A 270 19.53 14.43 15.94
N ASN A 271 19.26 14.08 17.20
CA ASN A 271 19.85 14.75 18.36
C ASN A 271 21.36 14.52 18.51
N LEU A 272 21.89 13.38 18.04
CA LEU A 272 23.31 13.03 18.21
C LEU A 272 24.24 13.60 17.13
N LYS A 273 23.72 13.95 15.95
CA LYS A 273 24.56 14.24 14.77
C LYS A 273 24.10 15.49 14.04
N ALA A 274 24.57 16.66 14.49
CA ALA A 274 24.53 17.89 13.69
C ALA A 274 25.54 17.78 12.53
N GLY A 275 25.06 17.62 11.30
CA GLY A 275 25.92 17.49 10.12
C GLY A 275 25.17 17.62 8.82
N VAL A 276 25.88 17.56 7.69
CA VAL A 276 25.36 17.80 6.32
C VAL A 276 24.15 16.91 5.96
N MET A 277 24.01 15.75 6.60
CA MET A 277 22.86 14.84 6.43
C MET A 277 21.61 15.23 7.25
N ALA A 278 21.62 16.37 7.94
CA ALA A 278 20.50 16.83 8.76
C ALA A 278 19.20 16.93 7.95
N LYS A 279 19.26 17.50 6.74
CA LYS A 279 18.07 17.67 5.88
C LYS A 279 17.43 16.33 5.47
N HIS A 280 18.25 15.32 5.14
CA HIS A 280 17.72 14.01 4.78
C HIS A 280 17.09 13.28 5.97
N ARG A 281 17.70 13.40 7.15
CA ARG A 281 17.12 12.85 8.39
C ARG A 281 15.86 13.56 8.81
N GLU A 282 15.81 14.87 8.67
CA GLU A 282 14.62 15.68 8.95
C GLU A 282 13.45 15.26 8.05
N ARG A 283 13.69 15.11 6.74
CA ARG A 283 12.67 14.55 5.84
C ARG A 283 12.23 13.14 6.26
N ALA A 284 13.17 12.25 6.56
CA ALA A 284 12.83 10.89 6.97
C ALA A 284 12.06 10.83 8.30
N LEU A 285 12.38 11.74 9.24
CA LEU A 285 11.66 11.88 10.50
C LEU A 285 10.24 12.37 10.26
N LEU A 286 10.06 13.40 9.43
CA LEU A 286 8.73 13.91 9.05
C LEU A 286 7.89 12.82 8.37
N GLU A 287 8.47 12.04 7.46
CA GLU A 287 7.77 10.91 6.83
C GLU A 287 7.34 9.86 7.85
N ALA A 288 8.22 9.50 8.80
CA ALA A 288 7.90 8.55 9.85
C ALA A 288 6.83 9.09 10.82
N GLU A 289 6.88 10.37 11.20
CA GLU A 289 5.88 11.01 12.06
C GLU A 289 4.50 11.07 11.38
N ASN A 290 4.44 11.38 10.09
CA ASN A 290 3.20 11.32 9.31
C ASN A 290 2.62 9.89 9.26
N GLU A 291 3.48 8.89 9.11
CA GLU A 291 3.10 7.48 9.11
C GLU A 291 2.56 7.04 10.48
N VAL A 292 3.18 7.49 11.59
CA VAL A 292 2.65 7.31 12.95
C VAL A 292 1.26 7.92 13.09
N GLU A 293 1.05 9.16 12.66
CA GLU A 293 -0.25 9.83 12.78
C GLU A 293 -1.34 9.12 11.98
N MET A 294 -1.02 8.71 10.75
CA MET A 294 -1.93 7.96 9.89
C MET A 294 -2.32 6.62 10.53
N LEU A 295 -1.35 5.83 11.00
CA LEU A 295 -1.62 4.53 11.63
C LEU A 295 -2.35 4.70 12.97
N ALA A 296 -1.99 5.70 13.78
CA ALA A 296 -2.71 6.06 15.00
C ALA A 296 -4.18 6.40 14.74
N PHE A 297 -4.48 6.98 13.58
CA PHE A 297 -5.84 7.32 13.17
C PHE A 297 -6.63 6.10 12.65
N LEU A 298 -5.94 5.11 12.08
CA LEU A 298 -6.54 3.87 11.56
C LEU A 298 -6.71 2.77 12.61
N LEU A 299 -5.97 2.85 13.73
CA LEU A 299 -6.07 1.92 14.85
C LEU A 299 -7.49 1.88 15.42
N GLU A 300 -8.08 0.69 15.48
CA GLU A 300 -9.34 0.45 16.18
C GLU A 300 -9.12 0.43 17.70
N GLU A 301 -10.18 0.60 18.49
CA GLU A 301 -10.07 0.68 19.96
C GLU A 301 -9.50 -0.61 20.60
N GLY A 302 -9.82 -1.77 20.00
CA GLY A 302 -9.22 -3.05 20.37
C GLY A 302 -7.72 -3.08 20.10
N ASP A 303 -7.32 -2.70 18.88
CA ASP A 303 -5.91 -2.69 18.46
C ASP A 303 -5.09 -1.62 19.21
N SER A 304 -5.71 -0.50 19.61
CA SER A 304 -5.06 0.54 20.41
C SER A 304 -4.61 0.02 21.76
N SER A 305 -5.41 -0.84 22.40
CA SER A 305 -5.06 -1.42 23.70
C SER A 305 -3.89 -2.41 23.57
N GLU A 306 -3.85 -3.18 22.48
CA GLU A 306 -2.72 -4.05 22.18
C GLU A 306 -1.45 -3.27 21.84
N ALA A 307 -1.56 -2.20 21.04
CA ALA A 307 -0.46 -1.31 20.71
C ALA A 307 0.16 -0.67 21.97
N GLU A 308 -0.65 -0.27 22.95
CA GLU A 308 -0.16 0.23 24.26
C GLU A 308 0.72 -0.80 24.97
N VAL A 309 0.28 -2.07 25.03
CA VAL A 309 1.03 -3.16 25.67
C VAL A 309 2.34 -3.42 24.94
N LEU A 310 2.31 -3.47 23.60
CA LEU A 310 3.50 -3.70 22.79
C LEU A 310 4.50 -2.54 22.90
N LEU A 311 4.02 -1.29 22.91
CA LEU A 311 4.86 -0.11 23.15
C LEU A 311 5.47 -0.12 24.54
N GLU A 312 4.74 -0.54 25.57
CA GLU A 312 5.26 -0.63 26.94
C GLU A 312 6.36 -1.68 27.04
N MET A 313 6.16 -2.86 26.44
CA MET A 313 7.18 -3.92 26.37
C MET A 313 8.44 -3.44 25.64
N GLU A 314 8.28 -2.77 24.49
CA GLU A 314 9.42 -2.22 23.73
C GLU A 314 10.11 -1.09 24.50
N ALA A 315 9.36 -0.23 25.21
CA ALA A 315 9.92 0.82 26.05
C ALA A 315 10.79 0.25 27.18
N GLN A 316 10.36 -0.84 27.82
CA GLN A 316 11.15 -1.56 28.83
C GLN A 316 12.40 -2.20 28.22
N ALA A 317 12.28 -2.78 27.01
CA ALA A 317 13.43 -3.34 26.30
C ALA A 317 14.48 -2.28 25.94
N GLN A 318 14.04 -1.07 25.56
CA GLN A 318 14.93 0.04 25.18
C GLN A 318 15.49 0.83 26.38
N GLU A 319 14.98 0.64 27.60
CA GLU A 319 15.36 1.44 28.78
C GLU A 319 16.87 1.37 29.09
N SER A 320 17.48 0.20 28.90
CA SER A 320 18.91 -0.01 29.12
C SER A 320 19.78 0.47 27.95
N ALA A 321 19.28 0.38 26.72
CA ALA A 321 20.06 0.63 25.50
C ALA A 321 19.99 2.09 25.04
N SER A 322 18.80 2.70 25.10
CA SER A 322 18.55 4.08 24.65
C SER A 322 17.40 4.72 25.44
N PRO A 323 17.71 5.41 26.56
CA PRO A 323 16.70 6.07 27.39
C PRO A 323 15.84 7.09 26.64
N ALA A 324 16.41 7.76 25.63
CA ALA A 324 15.69 8.72 24.81
C ALA A 324 14.59 8.07 23.95
N ILE A 325 14.86 6.86 23.41
CA ILE A 325 13.86 6.09 22.66
C ILE A 325 12.76 5.63 23.63
N ALA A 326 13.12 5.03 24.77
CA ALA A 326 12.16 4.59 25.77
C ALA A 326 11.24 5.72 26.25
N ALA A 327 11.79 6.92 26.50
CA ALA A 327 11.00 8.10 26.87
C ALA A 327 10.00 8.51 25.78
N HIS A 328 10.40 8.44 24.50
CA HIS A 328 9.50 8.73 23.39
C HIS A 328 8.37 7.70 23.26
N LEU A 329 8.67 6.40 23.42
CA LEU A 329 7.65 5.35 23.41
C LEU A 329 6.63 5.56 24.53
N ARG A 330 7.07 5.89 25.75
CA ARG A 330 6.16 6.20 26.88
C ARG A 330 5.30 7.44 26.64
N ALA A 331 5.84 8.46 25.95
CA ALA A 331 5.06 9.62 25.54
C ALA A 331 3.94 9.23 24.57
N GLN A 332 4.23 8.34 23.61
CA GLN A 332 3.23 7.82 22.67
C GLN A 332 2.14 6.98 23.37
N ILE A 333 2.49 6.18 24.37
CA ILE A 333 1.50 5.47 25.21
C ILE A 333 0.55 6.46 25.88
N THR A 334 1.10 7.53 26.49
CA THR A 334 0.29 8.58 27.13
C THR A 334 -0.66 9.25 26.13
N GLU A 335 -0.19 9.47 24.91
CA GLU A 335 -0.99 10.08 23.85
C GLU A 335 -2.16 9.17 23.43
N LEU A 336 -1.92 7.87 23.21
CA LEU A 336 -2.96 6.89 22.89
C LEU A 336 -4.02 6.81 23.99
N GLN A 337 -3.58 6.75 25.25
CA GLN A 337 -4.48 6.75 26.40
C GLN A 337 -5.36 8.00 26.45
N GLY A 338 -4.79 9.17 26.16
CA GLY A 338 -5.54 10.43 26.10
C GLY A 338 -6.51 10.51 24.91
N ARG A 339 -6.21 9.86 23.79
CA ARG A 339 -7.15 9.71 22.66
C ARG A 339 -8.32 8.81 23.04
N ARG A 340 -8.05 7.66 23.67
CA ARG A 340 -9.08 6.72 24.15
C ARG A 340 -10.00 7.36 25.19
N GLN A 341 -9.46 8.11 26.15
CA GLN A 341 -10.30 8.81 27.13
C GLN A 341 -11.24 9.83 26.46
N ARG A 342 -10.76 10.56 25.44
CA ARG A 342 -11.59 11.50 24.68
C ARG A 342 -12.63 10.82 23.79
N SER A 343 -12.42 9.59 23.33
CA SER A 343 -13.43 8.85 22.57
C SER A 343 -14.50 8.24 23.46
N VAL A 344 -14.16 7.87 24.70
CA VAL A 344 -15.09 7.28 25.66
C VAL A 344 -15.98 8.34 26.32
N SER A 345 -15.46 9.55 26.58
CA SER A 345 -16.28 10.67 27.09
C SER A 345 -17.20 11.17 25.98
N PRO A 346 -18.53 10.93 26.05
CA PRO A 346 -19.47 11.56 25.14
C PRO A 346 -19.34 13.08 25.32
N PRO A 347 -19.44 13.89 24.26
CA PRO A 347 -19.53 15.34 24.43
C PRO A 347 -20.74 15.60 25.32
N GLU A 348 -20.50 16.05 26.56
CA GLU A 348 -21.57 16.53 27.42
C GLU A 348 -22.25 17.66 26.63
N LEU A 349 -23.46 17.39 26.17
CA LEU A 349 -24.32 18.36 25.51
C LEU A 349 -24.69 19.40 26.58
N THR A 350 -23.80 20.36 26.80
CA THR A 350 -24.10 21.56 27.56
C THR A 350 -25.14 22.33 26.77
N ALA A 351 -26.38 22.25 27.26
CA ALA A 351 -27.57 22.88 26.71
C ALA A 351 -27.55 24.41 26.83
#